data_AF-A0A443XUH6-F1
#
_entry.id   AF-A0A443XUH6-F1
#
_cell.length_a   1.000
_cell.length_b   1.000
_cell.length_c   1.000
_cell.angle_alpha   90.00
_cell.angle_beta   90.00
_cell.angle_gamma   90.00
#
_symmetry.space_group_name_H-M   'P 1'
#
loop_
_entity.id
_entity.type
_entity.pdbx_description
1 polymer ?
#
loop_
_entity_poly.entity_id
_entity_poly.type
_entity_poly.pdbx_seq_one_letter_code
_entity_poly.pdbx_strand_id
1 'polypeptide(L)'
;MTVKRIRIKERDAIIQSLKSGVTPKVGIQHIQVGRSNEIRALLQDIDRVVEGGSAFRLIIGEYGSGKTFFLSVVRAIALERKLVTVNADLSPDRRIHAVAGQARNLYSELMRNLATRNKPDGNALTSVVEKFITQARKDADAREVGVTTIIHDKLAELTEMVGGYDFAKVIEAYWNGHEQGNDALKSNAIRWLRAEYSTKTDARHDLGVRTIISDSSFYDALKLMSLFVRQAGYSGLLVNLDEMVNLYKLNSSQARTSNYEQILRILNDCLQGSAEHLGFLLGGTPEFLLDPRKGLYSYEALQSRLAENSFAQRTGLVDYSSPSLHLNNLTPEELYILLKNLRHVFASGDPEAYLVPDEALHAFLQHCSLTIGDAYFRTPRNTIKAFLDMLSLLEQNPQLDWNGLVGTVEIEKDLPSDFEEAEEGSDGADGDLANFTL
;
A
#
# COMPACT_ATOMS: atom_id res chain seq x y z
N MET A 1 11.90 35.08 -5.40
CA MET A 1 11.62 33.83 -4.66
C MET A 1 12.50 32.75 -5.28
N THR A 2 13.33 32.06 -4.49
CA THR A 2 14.19 30.98 -4.99
C THR A 2 13.32 29.81 -5.45
N VAL A 3 13.28 29.56 -6.75
CA VAL A 3 12.55 28.42 -7.34
C VAL A 3 13.12 27.14 -6.76
N LYS A 4 12.29 26.37 -6.03
CA LYS A 4 12.70 25.11 -5.41
C LYS A 4 12.83 24.05 -6.50
N ARG A 5 14.04 23.93 -7.09
CA ARG A 5 14.33 22.96 -8.15
C ARG A 5 14.07 21.52 -7.70
N ILE A 6 13.40 20.76 -8.56
CA ILE A 6 13.20 19.32 -8.38
C ILE A 6 14.49 18.63 -8.82
N ARG A 7 14.97 17.67 -8.03
CA ARG A 7 16.21 16.95 -8.37
C ARG A 7 15.98 16.09 -9.60
N ILE A 8 16.94 16.04 -10.52
CA ILE A 8 16.86 15.26 -11.77
C ILE A 8 16.45 13.81 -11.50
N LYS A 9 17.10 13.15 -10.53
CA LYS A 9 16.77 11.77 -10.13
C LYS A 9 15.31 11.60 -9.69
N GLU A 10 14.76 12.59 -8.97
CA GLU A 10 13.38 12.58 -8.50
C GLU A 10 12.39 12.81 -9.65
N ARG A 11 12.69 13.79 -10.53
CA ARG A 11 11.93 14.01 -11.76
C ARG A 11 11.87 12.74 -12.61
N ASP A 12 13.02 12.15 -12.92
CA ASP A 12 13.10 11.00 -13.82
C ASP A 12 12.35 9.80 -13.25
N ALA A 13 12.44 9.57 -11.94
CA ALA A 13 11.68 8.53 -11.25
C ALA A 13 10.15 8.74 -11.33
N ILE A 14 9.67 9.99 -11.18
CA ILE A 14 8.25 10.32 -11.33
C ILE A 14 7.79 10.04 -12.77
N ILE A 15 8.50 10.60 -13.76
CA ILE A 15 8.12 10.50 -15.17
C ILE A 15 8.14 9.04 -15.62
N GLN A 16 9.20 8.29 -15.34
CA GLN A 16 9.30 6.88 -15.73
C GLN A 16 8.18 6.04 -15.12
N SER A 17 7.87 6.22 -13.84
CA SER A 17 6.80 5.49 -13.16
C SER A 17 5.44 5.73 -13.84
N LEU A 18 5.09 7.00 -14.06
CA LEU A 18 3.81 7.36 -14.65
C LEU A 18 3.69 6.95 -16.12
N LYS A 19 4.76 7.06 -16.91
CA LYS A 19 4.81 6.55 -18.29
C LYS A 19 4.60 5.03 -18.37
N SER A 20 5.07 4.30 -17.37
CA SER A 20 4.83 2.86 -17.21
C SER A 20 3.48 2.53 -16.56
N GLY A 21 2.64 3.51 -16.25
CA GLY A 21 1.32 3.31 -15.64
C GLY A 21 1.37 2.94 -14.15
N VAL A 22 2.51 3.10 -13.48
CA VAL A 22 2.72 2.75 -12.07
C VAL A 22 2.86 3.98 -11.18
N THR A 23 2.53 3.83 -9.90
CA THR A 23 2.63 4.92 -8.92
C THR A 23 4.11 5.21 -8.57
N PRO A 24 4.58 6.47 -8.61
CA PRO A 24 5.94 6.82 -8.22
C PRO A 24 6.23 6.53 -6.74
N LYS A 25 7.41 5.97 -6.47
CA LYS A 25 7.90 5.74 -5.09
C LYS A 25 8.53 6.97 -4.44
N VAL A 26 9.03 7.89 -5.25
CA VAL A 26 9.73 9.12 -4.83
C VAL A 26 9.07 10.31 -5.51
N GLY A 27 8.98 11.45 -4.82
CA GLY A 27 8.48 12.68 -5.41
C GLY A 27 6.97 12.74 -5.61
N ILE A 28 6.22 11.82 -5.00
CA ILE A 28 4.76 11.74 -5.11
C ILE A 28 4.06 13.03 -4.64
N GLN A 29 4.68 13.77 -3.71
CA GLN A 29 4.19 15.05 -3.22
C GLN A 29 4.10 16.13 -4.31
N HIS A 30 4.86 16.00 -5.40
CA HIS A 30 4.86 16.98 -6.49
C HIS A 30 3.64 16.88 -7.41
N ILE A 31 2.94 15.74 -7.38
CA ILE A 31 1.83 15.41 -8.26
C ILE A 31 0.54 15.12 -7.49
N GLN A 32 0.55 15.32 -6.17
CA GLN A 32 -0.64 15.18 -5.35
C GLN A 32 -1.65 16.29 -5.70
N VAL A 33 -2.87 15.89 -6.03
CA VAL A 33 -4.00 16.79 -6.29
C VAL A 33 -5.22 16.38 -5.48
N GLY A 34 -5.99 17.38 -5.04
CA GLY A 34 -7.19 17.16 -4.23
C GLY A 34 -6.94 16.49 -2.89
N ARG A 35 -8.01 15.92 -2.32
CA ARG A 35 -8.02 15.02 -1.15
C ARG A 35 -7.44 15.60 0.14
N SER A 36 -7.52 16.92 0.32
CA SER A 36 -6.93 17.58 1.48
C SER A 36 -7.57 17.17 2.81
N ASN A 37 -8.85 16.81 2.80
CA ASN A 37 -9.59 16.42 4.01
C ASN A 37 -9.26 14.99 4.41
N GLU A 38 -9.21 14.09 3.42
CA GLU A 38 -8.81 12.69 3.53
C GLU A 38 -7.39 12.57 4.07
N ILE A 39 -6.44 13.36 3.54
CA ILE A 39 -5.06 13.40 4.03
C ILE A 39 -5.00 13.94 5.45
N ARG A 40 -5.78 14.98 5.78
CA ARG A 40 -5.85 15.53 7.13
C ARG A 40 -6.34 14.49 8.14
N ALA A 41 -7.35 13.69 7.78
CA ALA A 41 -7.84 12.62 8.63
C ALA A 41 -6.77 11.55 8.87
N LEU A 42 -6.06 11.12 7.82
CA LEU A 42 -4.99 10.12 7.97
C LEU A 42 -3.75 10.66 8.69
N LEU A 43 -3.46 11.95 8.60
CA LEU A 43 -2.44 12.59 9.43
C LEU A 43 -2.77 12.45 10.92
N GLN A 44 -4.03 12.69 11.31
CA GLN A 44 -4.47 12.50 12.70
C GLN A 44 -4.36 11.05 13.15
N ASP A 45 -4.66 10.09 12.26
CA ASP A 45 -4.49 8.67 12.57
C ASP A 45 -3.02 8.27 12.72
N ILE A 46 -2.14 8.79 11.86
CA ILE A 46 -0.69 8.58 11.99
C ILE A 46 -0.20 9.15 13.33
N ASP A 47 -0.60 10.37 13.67
CA ASP A 47 -0.20 10.99 14.94
C ASP A 47 -0.70 10.16 16.15
N ARG A 48 -1.93 9.61 16.09
CA ARG A 48 -2.44 8.66 17.10
C ARG A 48 -1.56 7.41 17.25
N VAL A 49 -1.10 6.84 16.14
CA VAL A 49 -0.20 5.66 16.14
C VAL A 49 1.16 6.00 16.75
N VAL A 50 1.69 7.20 16.46
CA VAL A 50 2.96 7.70 17.05
C VAL A 50 2.86 7.77 18.58
N GLU A 51 1.70 8.17 19.10
CA GLU A 51 1.43 8.40 20.52
C GLU A 51 1.15 7.14 21.34
N GLY A 52 1.03 5.95 20.72
CA GLY A 52 0.73 4.69 21.43
C GLY A 52 -0.52 3.99 20.94
N GLY A 53 -1.41 4.71 20.27
CA GLY A 53 -2.68 4.15 19.82
C GLY A 53 -2.58 3.30 18.56
N SER A 54 -3.76 2.92 18.09
CA SER A 54 -4.00 2.16 16.87
C SER A 54 -4.84 2.96 15.88
N ALA A 55 -4.73 2.59 14.60
CA ALA A 55 -5.60 3.13 13.56
C ALA A 55 -6.06 2.03 12.61
N PHE A 56 -7.29 2.14 12.12
CA PHE A 56 -7.83 1.27 11.09
C PHE A 56 -8.64 2.10 10.10
N ARG A 57 -8.32 2.00 8.81
CA ARG A 57 -9.07 2.65 7.74
C ARG A 57 -9.25 1.73 6.54
N LEU A 58 -10.47 1.70 6.00
CA LEU A 58 -10.77 1.21 4.66
C LEU A 58 -10.74 2.39 3.70
N ILE A 59 -9.89 2.32 2.68
CA ILE A 59 -9.81 3.31 1.62
C ILE A 59 -10.58 2.74 0.42
N ILE A 60 -11.81 3.21 0.22
CA ILE A 60 -12.74 2.66 -0.75
C ILE A 60 -12.85 3.59 -1.95
N GLY A 61 -12.71 3.06 -3.16
CA GLY A 61 -12.85 3.84 -4.38
C GLY A 61 -12.90 2.95 -5.61
N GLU A 62 -13.49 3.45 -6.69
CA GLU A 62 -13.59 2.73 -7.96
C GLU A 62 -12.20 2.45 -8.57
N TYR A 63 -12.14 1.58 -9.57
CA TYR A 63 -10.94 1.46 -10.40
C TYR A 63 -10.63 2.82 -11.05
N GLY A 64 -9.36 3.23 -11.08
CA GLY A 64 -8.96 4.54 -11.60
C GLY A 64 -9.05 5.71 -10.59
N SER A 65 -9.76 5.56 -9.47
CA SER A 65 -9.83 6.58 -8.40
C SER A 65 -8.51 6.85 -7.67
N GLY A 66 -7.36 6.33 -8.13
CA GLY A 66 -6.06 6.65 -7.51
C GLY A 66 -5.90 6.18 -6.07
N LYS A 67 -6.49 5.04 -5.69
CA LYS A 67 -6.32 4.42 -4.35
C LYS A 67 -4.85 4.12 -4.04
N THR A 68 -4.17 3.41 -4.93
CA THR A 68 -2.74 3.06 -4.78
C THR A 68 -1.86 4.30 -4.67
N PHE A 69 -2.19 5.34 -5.45
CA PHE A 69 -1.53 6.64 -5.36
C PHE A 69 -1.73 7.26 -3.96
N PHE A 70 -2.98 7.32 -3.49
CA PHE A 70 -3.31 7.87 -2.19
C PHE A 70 -2.64 7.10 -1.03
N LEU A 71 -2.67 5.76 -1.05
CA LEU A 71 -1.97 4.93 -0.08
C LEU A 71 -0.45 5.21 -0.08
N SER A 72 0.12 5.45 -1.25
CA SER A 72 1.55 5.79 -1.40
C SER A 72 1.89 7.18 -0.84
N VAL A 73 1.00 8.17 -0.98
CA VAL A 73 1.15 9.49 -0.36
C VAL A 73 1.14 9.36 1.17
N VAL A 74 0.18 8.62 1.72
CA VAL A 74 0.06 8.42 3.18
C VAL A 74 1.27 7.66 3.73
N ARG A 75 1.75 6.65 2.99
CA ARG A 75 3.01 5.96 3.30
C ARG A 75 4.19 6.93 3.38
N ALA A 76 4.34 7.84 2.40
CA ALA A 76 5.43 8.82 2.40
C ALA A 76 5.36 9.73 3.64
N ILE A 77 4.16 10.17 4.01
CA ILE A 77 3.91 10.96 5.23
C ILE A 77 4.29 10.17 6.49
N ALA A 78 3.90 8.90 6.59
CA ALA A 78 4.21 8.04 7.72
C ALA A 78 5.74 7.85 7.89
N LEU A 79 6.48 7.69 6.80
CA LEU A 79 7.94 7.62 6.82
C LEU A 79 8.57 8.92 7.35
N GLU A 80 8.06 10.08 6.96
CA GLU A 80 8.50 11.38 7.49
C GLU A 80 8.17 11.54 8.99
N ARG A 81 7.09 10.89 9.47
CA ARG A 81 6.72 10.77 10.89
C ARG A 81 7.50 9.69 11.64
N LYS A 82 8.56 9.12 11.05
CA LYS A 82 9.43 8.07 11.61
C LYS A 82 8.72 6.74 11.89
N LEU A 83 7.57 6.47 11.27
CA LEU A 83 7.00 5.13 11.27
C LEU A 83 7.80 4.23 10.33
N VAL A 84 7.75 2.93 10.62
CA VAL A 84 8.06 1.88 9.65
C VAL A 84 6.80 1.58 8.86
N THR A 85 6.91 1.41 7.55
CA THR A 85 5.76 1.07 6.70
C THR A 85 5.98 -0.27 6.04
N VAL A 86 4.94 -1.09 5.96
CA VAL A 86 4.92 -2.33 5.16
C VAL A 86 3.74 -2.26 4.20
N ASN A 87 3.92 -2.75 2.97
CA ASN A 87 2.87 -2.73 1.96
C ASN A 87 2.86 -3.99 1.10
N ALA A 88 1.67 -4.45 0.73
CA ALA A 88 1.50 -5.57 -0.18
C ALA A 88 0.11 -5.53 -0.84
N ASP A 89 0.04 -6.03 -2.06
CA ASP A 89 -1.22 -6.24 -2.75
C ASP A 89 -1.73 -7.65 -2.47
N LEU A 90 -3.01 -7.76 -2.17
CA LEU A 90 -3.66 -9.06 -2.09
C LEU A 90 -3.76 -9.68 -3.48
N SER A 91 -3.70 -11.01 -3.49
CA SER A 91 -3.74 -11.82 -4.71
C SER A 91 -4.24 -13.23 -4.35
N PRO A 92 -4.52 -14.10 -5.33
CA PRO A 92 -4.93 -15.47 -5.03
C PRO A 92 -3.96 -16.23 -4.10
N ASP A 93 -2.67 -15.92 -4.15
CA ASP A 93 -1.57 -16.49 -3.34
C ASP A 93 -1.22 -15.69 -2.08
N ARG A 94 -1.80 -14.50 -1.88
CA ARG A 94 -1.58 -13.63 -0.70
C ARG A 94 -2.91 -13.16 -0.12
N ARG A 95 -3.26 -13.70 1.04
CA ARG A 95 -4.54 -13.43 1.72
C ARG A 95 -4.31 -13.17 3.20
N ILE A 96 -5.23 -12.48 3.85
CA ILE A 96 -5.11 -12.15 5.28
C ILE A 96 -5.32 -13.39 6.15
N HIS A 97 -6.19 -14.31 5.72
CA HIS A 97 -6.42 -15.60 6.36
C HIS A 97 -6.39 -16.73 5.32
N ALA A 98 -5.62 -17.78 5.63
CA ALA A 98 -5.55 -19.00 4.84
C ALA A 98 -5.03 -20.18 5.70
N VAL A 99 -4.90 -21.36 5.09
CA VAL A 99 -4.33 -22.57 5.73
C VAL A 99 -3.22 -23.24 4.91
N ALA A 100 -2.93 -22.72 3.72
CA ALA A 100 -2.02 -23.34 2.74
C ALA A 100 -0.81 -22.45 2.41
N GLY A 101 -0.44 -21.55 3.31
CA GLY A 101 0.74 -20.68 3.22
C GLY A 101 0.48 -19.29 2.66
N GLN A 102 -0.75 -18.97 2.21
CA GLN A 102 -1.02 -17.68 1.56
C GLN A 102 -0.92 -16.50 2.53
N ALA A 103 -1.28 -16.68 3.81
CA ALA A 103 -1.14 -15.63 4.80
C ALA A 103 0.32 -15.46 5.25
N ARG A 104 1.09 -16.55 5.31
CA ARG A 104 2.55 -16.49 5.46
C ARG A 104 3.20 -15.76 4.28
N ASN A 105 2.78 -16.05 3.05
CA ASN A 105 3.30 -15.38 1.85
C ASN A 105 3.00 -13.89 1.87
N LEU A 106 1.80 -13.49 2.31
CA LEU A 106 1.45 -12.09 2.51
C LEU A 106 2.38 -11.43 3.54
N TYR A 107 2.60 -12.07 4.70
CA TYR A 107 3.54 -11.56 5.71
C TYR A 107 4.95 -11.41 5.15
N SER A 108 5.43 -12.41 4.41
CA SER A 108 6.76 -12.39 3.80
C SER A 108 6.92 -11.23 2.82
N GLU A 109 5.92 -10.99 1.98
CA GLU A 109 5.91 -9.85 1.05
C GLU A 109 5.87 -8.51 1.80
N LEU A 110 5.09 -8.41 2.89
CA LEU A 110 5.11 -7.24 3.77
C LEU A 110 6.50 -6.96 4.35
N MET A 111 7.20 -8.00 4.83
CA MET A 111 8.54 -7.86 5.39
C MET A 111 9.60 -7.53 4.34
N ARG A 112 9.44 -8.04 3.12
CA ARG A 112 10.27 -7.66 1.97
C ARG A 112 10.08 -6.19 1.59
N ASN A 113 8.85 -5.71 1.65
CA ASN A 113 8.50 -4.32 1.34
C ASN A 113 8.62 -3.37 2.55
N LEU A 114 9.09 -3.87 3.69
CA LEU A 114 9.34 -3.06 4.89
C LEU A 114 10.29 -1.91 4.55
N ALA A 115 9.82 -0.69 4.76
CA ALA A 115 10.51 0.54 4.44
C ALA A 115 10.64 1.45 5.66
N THR A 116 11.71 2.24 5.64
CA THR A 116 11.99 3.30 6.62
C THR A 116 12.34 4.57 5.86
N ARG A 117 12.35 5.72 6.53
CA ARG A 117 12.70 7.00 5.88
C ARG A 117 14.04 6.95 5.13
N ASN A 118 15.02 6.25 5.68
CA ASN A 118 16.36 6.13 5.09
C ASN A 118 16.46 5.07 3.99
N LYS A 119 15.44 4.20 3.89
CA LYS A 119 15.36 3.13 2.89
C LYS A 119 13.90 2.98 2.43
N PRO A 120 13.39 3.95 1.65
CA PRO A 120 11.97 4.00 1.27
C PRO A 120 11.59 2.90 0.26
N ASP A 121 12.54 2.35 -0.47
CA ASP A 121 12.33 1.35 -1.53
C ASP A 121 12.04 -0.08 -1.03
N GLY A 122 12.11 -0.33 0.28
CA GLY A 122 11.88 -1.63 0.91
C GLY A 122 13.15 -2.31 1.43
N ASN A 123 13.03 -3.59 1.84
CA ASN A 123 14.10 -4.42 2.41
C ASN A 123 14.84 -3.78 3.60
N ALA A 124 14.14 -3.00 4.43
CA ALA A 124 14.74 -2.31 5.58
C ALA A 124 14.75 -3.15 6.87
N LEU A 125 14.19 -4.36 6.87
CA LEU A 125 14.08 -5.21 8.05
C LEU A 125 15.44 -5.43 8.74
N THR A 126 16.47 -5.79 7.98
CA THR A 126 17.83 -5.97 8.52
C THR A 126 18.34 -4.69 9.17
N SER A 127 18.13 -3.54 8.54
CA SER A 127 18.54 -2.24 9.08
C SER A 127 17.76 -1.84 10.35
N VAL A 128 16.50 -2.27 10.48
CA VAL A 128 15.74 -2.10 11.74
C VAL A 128 16.34 -2.94 12.86
N VAL A 129 16.66 -4.22 12.59
CA VAL A 129 17.31 -5.11 13.56
C VAL A 129 18.69 -4.58 13.96
N GLU A 130 19.52 -4.17 13.01
CA GLU A 130 20.83 -3.56 13.26
C GLU A 130 20.74 -2.29 14.11
N LYS A 131 19.73 -1.45 13.84
CA LYS A 131 19.48 -0.24 14.65
C LYS A 131 19.09 -0.60 16.09
N PHE A 132 18.21 -1.59 16.28
CA PHE A 132 17.85 -2.09 17.61
C PHE A 132 19.09 -2.58 18.38
N ILE A 133 19.90 -3.43 17.77
CA ILE A 133 21.13 -3.95 18.38
C ILE A 133 22.12 -2.82 18.70
N THR A 134 22.29 -1.86 17.78
CA THR A 134 23.17 -0.71 18.01
C THR A 134 22.71 0.12 19.20
N GLN A 135 21.39 0.31 19.37
CA GLN A 135 20.84 1.00 20.52
C GLN A 135 21.01 0.19 21.81
N ALA A 136 20.76 -1.13 21.77
CA ALA A 136 20.95 -2.01 22.92
C ALA A 136 22.41 -2.00 23.41
N ARG A 137 23.39 -1.97 22.49
CA ARG A 137 24.81 -1.83 22.84
C ARG A 137 25.12 -0.51 23.55
N LYS A 138 24.62 0.61 23.02
CA LYS A 138 24.80 1.92 23.66
C LYS A 138 24.21 1.96 25.07
N ASP A 139 23.03 1.37 25.25
CA ASP A 139 22.36 1.30 26.54
C ASP A 139 23.11 0.37 27.51
N ALA A 140 23.70 -0.73 27.00
CA ALA A 140 24.51 -1.66 27.78
C ALA A 140 25.81 -1.01 28.27
N ASP A 141 26.52 -0.31 27.38
CA ASP A 141 27.73 0.44 27.70
C ASP A 141 27.44 1.53 28.75
N ALA A 142 26.31 2.23 28.63
CA ALA A 142 25.91 3.28 29.58
C ALA A 142 25.49 2.75 30.96
N ARG A 143 25.02 1.51 31.05
CA ARG A 143 24.56 0.87 32.30
C ARG A 143 25.58 -0.12 32.88
N GLU A 144 26.70 -0.33 32.21
CA GLU A 144 27.75 -1.30 32.58
C GLU A 144 27.20 -2.73 32.76
N VAL A 145 26.26 -3.14 31.90
CA VAL A 145 25.69 -4.50 31.87
C VAL A 145 25.92 -5.16 30.50
N GLY A 146 25.68 -6.47 30.41
CA GLY A 146 25.78 -7.19 29.14
C GLY A 146 24.70 -6.77 28.13
N VAL A 147 25.06 -6.74 26.84
CA VAL A 147 24.13 -6.42 25.73
C VAL A 147 22.93 -7.37 25.72
N THR A 148 23.16 -8.66 25.97
CA THR A 148 22.11 -9.68 26.07
C THR A 148 21.08 -9.35 27.14
N THR A 149 21.50 -8.82 28.30
CA THR A 149 20.58 -8.38 29.37
C THR A 149 19.67 -7.25 28.88
N ILE A 150 20.22 -6.24 28.19
CA ILE A 150 19.43 -5.15 27.62
C ILE A 150 18.45 -5.63 26.54
N ILE A 151 18.87 -6.59 25.70
CA ILE A 151 17.99 -7.19 24.69
C ILE A 151 16.82 -7.89 25.38
N HIS A 152 17.07 -8.69 26.42
CA HIS A 152 16.00 -9.34 27.18
C HIS A 152 15.06 -8.32 27.84
N ASP A 153 15.60 -7.28 28.48
CA ASP A 153 14.81 -6.24 29.15
C ASP A 153 13.89 -5.51 28.14
N LYS A 154 14.42 -5.13 26.97
CA LYS A 154 13.65 -4.44 25.92
C LYS A 154 12.59 -5.31 25.27
N LEU A 155 12.79 -6.63 25.25
CA LEU A 155 11.88 -7.57 24.61
C LEU A 155 10.95 -8.29 25.61
N ALA A 156 11.07 -8.00 26.91
CA ALA A 156 10.28 -8.64 27.96
C ALA A 156 8.77 -8.53 27.70
N GLU A 157 8.27 -7.33 27.36
CA GLU A 157 6.86 -7.11 27.04
C GLU A 157 6.38 -7.94 25.84
N LEU A 158 7.24 -8.14 24.84
CA LEU A 158 6.91 -8.96 23.68
C LEU A 158 6.77 -10.43 24.07
N THR A 159 7.55 -10.93 25.03
CA THR A 159 7.55 -12.36 25.40
C THR A 159 6.22 -12.85 25.99
N GLU A 160 5.41 -11.95 26.55
CA GLU A 160 4.06 -12.24 27.05
C GLU A 160 3.02 -12.40 25.92
N MET A 161 3.37 -12.01 24.70
CA MET A 161 2.48 -12.09 23.54
C MET A 161 2.62 -13.43 22.80
N VAL A 162 1.59 -13.77 22.02
CA VAL A 162 1.58 -14.96 21.17
C VAL A 162 2.74 -14.94 20.18
N GLY A 163 3.67 -15.89 20.30
CA GLY A 163 4.87 -16.02 19.45
C GLY A 163 6.05 -15.15 19.89
N GLY A 164 5.90 -14.35 20.95
CA GLY A 164 6.91 -13.39 21.38
C GLY A 164 8.19 -13.99 21.94
N TYR A 165 8.09 -15.12 22.65
CA TYR A 165 9.26 -15.84 23.15
C TYR A 165 10.22 -16.29 22.03
N ASP A 166 9.67 -16.89 20.96
CA ASP A 166 10.49 -17.29 19.80
C ASP A 166 10.98 -16.05 19.03
N PHE A 167 10.17 -14.98 18.93
CA PHE A 167 10.61 -13.70 18.34
C PHE A 167 11.83 -13.13 19.07
N ALA A 168 11.80 -13.08 20.41
CA ALA A 168 12.91 -12.59 21.21
C ALA A 168 14.18 -13.44 21.02
N LYS A 169 14.05 -14.76 20.99
CA LYS A 169 15.15 -15.68 20.67
C LYS A 169 15.76 -15.44 19.30
N VAL A 170 14.96 -15.09 18.30
CA VAL A 170 15.45 -14.80 16.95
C VAL A 170 16.29 -13.53 16.93
N ILE A 171 15.89 -12.50 17.67
CA ILE A 171 16.68 -11.27 17.84
C ILE A 171 17.99 -11.56 18.58
N GLU A 172 17.93 -12.38 19.63
CA GLU A 172 19.12 -12.86 20.36
C GLU A 172 20.06 -13.67 19.46
N ALA A 173 19.53 -14.56 18.62
CA ALA A 173 20.30 -15.31 17.63
C ALA A 173 21.00 -14.37 16.63
N TYR A 174 20.32 -13.32 16.17
CA TYR A 174 20.95 -12.30 15.33
C TYR A 174 22.12 -11.61 16.05
N TRP A 175 21.94 -11.25 17.32
CA TRP A 175 23.00 -10.66 18.16
C TRP A 175 24.19 -11.60 18.31
N ASN A 176 23.96 -12.85 18.72
CA ASN A 176 25.01 -13.85 18.88
C ASN A 176 25.76 -14.09 17.55
N GLY A 177 25.03 -14.10 16.43
CA GLY A 177 25.64 -14.18 15.10
C GLY A 177 26.52 -12.98 14.77
N HIS A 178 26.10 -11.76 15.16
CA HIS A 178 26.90 -10.57 15.01
C HIS A 178 28.17 -10.59 15.89
N GLU A 179 28.06 -10.99 17.16
CA GLU A 179 29.19 -11.06 18.08
C GLU A 179 30.25 -12.09 17.64
N GLN A 180 29.80 -13.23 17.12
CA GLN A 180 30.66 -14.35 16.72
C GLN A 180 31.13 -14.26 15.25
N GLY A 181 30.70 -13.25 14.49
CA GLY A 181 30.96 -13.18 13.04
C GLY A 181 30.29 -14.31 12.23
N ASN A 182 29.21 -14.89 12.74
CA ASN A 182 28.46 -15.96 12.10
C ASN A 182 27.34 -15.37 11.22
N ASP A 183 27.67 -15.11 9.95
CA ASP A 183 26.72 -14.57 8.97
C ASP A 183 25.56 -15.51 8.66
N ALA A 184 25.75 -16.83 8.77
CA ALA A 184 24.68 -17.80 8.57
C ALA A 184 23.60 -17.66 9.65
N LEU A 185 24.00 -17.50 10.92
CA LEU A 185 23.06 -17.32 12.03
C LEU A 185 22.28 -16.00 11.90
N LYS A 186 22.94 -14.91 11.51
CA LYS A 186 22.29 -13.63 11.20
C LYS A 186 21.28 -13.77 10.06
N SER A 187 21.67 -14.43 8.97
CA SER A 187 20.80 -14.65 7.81
C SER A 187 19.58 -15.49 8.18
N ASN A 188 19.76 -16.56 8.97
CA ASN A 188 18.68 -17.39 9.46
C ASN A 188 17.71 -16.61 10.34
N ALA A 189 18.20 -15.72 11.20
CA ALA A 189 17.33 -14.87 12.02
C ALA A 189 16.48 -13.92 11.16
N ILE A 190 17.07 -13.28 10.14
CA ILE A 190 16.32 -12.45 9.18
C ILE A 190 15.31 -13.29 8.39
N ARG A 191 15.69 -14.49 7.96
CA ARG A 191 14.80 -15.44 7.26
C ARG A 191 13.57 -15.79 8.11
N TRP A 192 13.73 -15.99 9.42
CA TRP A 192 12.61 -16.22 10.32
C TRP A 192 11.71 -15.00 10.46
N LEU A 193 12.30 -13.81 10.65
CA LEU A 193 11.56 -12.55 10.74
C LEU A 193 10.80 -12.22 9.44
N ARG A 194 11.22 -12.76 8.29
CA ARG A 194 10.51 -12.66 7.00
C ARG A 194 9.48 -13.77 6.75
N ALA A 195 9.27 -14.66 7.71
CA ALA A 195 8.42 -15.84 7.57
C ALA A 195 8.82 -16.76 6.39
N GLU A 196 10.11 -16.86 6.08
CA GLU A 196 10.65 -17.65 4.96
C GLU A 196 10.99 -19.11 5.37
N TYR A 197 10.67 -19.51 6.59
CA TYR A 197 10.72 -20.92 7.00
C TYR A 197 9.42 -21.63 6.67
N SER A 198 9.52 -22.77 5.99
CA SER A 198 8.38 -23.61 5.64
C SER A 198 8.05 -24.65 6.73
N THR A 199 9.06 -25.08 7.48
CA THR A 199 8.91 -26.10 8.52
C THR A 199 9.49 -25.63 9.86
N LYS A 200 8.90 -26.12 10.96
CA LYS A 200 9.41 -25.88 12.32
C LYS A 200 10.74 -26.59 12.57
N THR A 201 10.99 -27.69 11.86
CA THR A 201 12.21 -28.50 11.99
C THR A 201 13.44 -27.69 11.58
N ASP A 202 13.37 -27.04 10.42
CA ASP A 202 14.47 -26.21 9.91
C ASP A 202 14.74 -25.01 10.83
N ALA A 203 13.67 -24.32 11.25
CA ALA A 203 13.80 -23.18 12.17
C ALA A 203 14.41 -23.60 13.52
N ARG A 204 14.04 -24.79 14.03
CA ARG A 204 14.61 -25.33 15.26
C ARG A 204 16.08 -25.70 15.11
N HIS A 205 16.45 -26.31 13.98
CA HIS A 205 17.83 -26.66 13.68
C HIS A 205 18.71 -25.39 13.59
N ASP A 206 18.22 -24.38 12.88
CA ASP A 206 19.00 -23.18 12.56
C ASP A 206 19.07 -22.15 13.71
N LEU A 207 18.00 -22.05 14.53
CA LEU A 207 17.82 -20.97 15.50
C LEU A 207 17.41 -21.44 16.90
N GLY A 208 17.13 -22.74 17.09
CA GLY A 208 16.68 -23.27 18.38
C GLY A 208 15.27 -22.85 18.80
N VAL A 209 14.47 -22.30 17.88
CA VAL A 209 13.08 -21.88 18.11
C VAL A 209 12.09 -23.04 17.92
N ARG A 210 10.90 -22.95 18.53
CA ARG A 210 9.88 -24.01 18.45
C ARG A 210 8.78 -23.73 17.43
N THR A 211 8.61 -22.46 17.07
CA THR A 211 7.57 -22.03 16.13
C THR A 211 8.15 -21.26 14.95
N ILE A 212 7.30 -21.06 13.94
CA ILE A 212 7.55 -20.22 12.77
C ILE A 212 6.36 -19.29 12.62
N ILE A 213 6.55 -18.18 11.93
CA ILE A 213 5.44 -17.34 11.48
C ILE A 213 4.69 -18.12 10.38
N SER A 214 3.50 -18.60 10.70
CA SER A 214 2.59 -19.33 9.82
C SER A 214 1.30 -18.54 9.54
N ASP A 215 0.42 -19.09 8.72
CA ASP A 215 -0.86 -18.46 8.37
C ASP A 215 -1.69 -18.04 9.59
N SER A 216 -1.76 -18.90 10.61
CA SER A 216 -2.51 -18.65 11.84
C SER A 216 -1.92 -17.55 12.72
N SER A 217 -0.65 -17.19 12.54
CA SER A 217 0.06 -16.19 13.34
C SER A 217 0.28 -14.87 12.58
N PHE A 218 -0.28 -14.72 11.38
CA PHE A 218 -0.09 -13.55 10.51
C PHE A 218 -0.25 -12.23 11.27
N TYR A 219 -1.38 -12.06 11.94
CA TYR A 219 -1.71 -10.82 12.63
C TYR A 219 -0.95 -10.66 13.96
N ASP A 220 -0.79 -11.73 14.72
CA ASP A 220 -0.02 -11.69 15.97
C ASP A 220 1.46 -11.34 15.71
N ALA A 221 2.02 -11.80 14.59
CA ALA A 221 3.37 -11.42 14.14
C ALA A 221 3.47 -9.94 13.71
N LEU A 222 2.40 -9.31 13.22
CA LEU A 222 2.38 -7.87 12.93
C LEU A 222 2.35 -7.04 14.23
N LYS A 223 1.63 -7.50 15.27
CA LYS A 223 1.65 -6.86 16.59
C LYS A 223 3.04 -6.95 17.25
N LEU A 224 3.70 -8.11 17.16
CA LEU A 224 5.09 -8.24 17.61
C LEU A 224 6.02 -7.27 16.86
N MET A 225 5.85 -7.17 15.53
CA MET A 225 6.65 -6.25 14.72
C MET A 225 6.39 -4.78 15.08
N SER A 226 5.15 -4.37 15.38
CA SER A 226 4.85 -2.97 15.77
C SER A 226 5.56 -2.57 17.05
N LEU A 227 5.55 -3.44 18.07
CA LEU A 227 6.29 -3.20 19.30
C LEU A 227 7.80 -3.29 19.09
N PHE A 228 8.27 -4.23 18.27
CA PHE A 228 9.70 -4.35 17.98
C PHE A 228 10.26 -3.10 17.30
N VAL A 229 9.57 -2.53 16.30
CA VAL A 229 10.04 -1.30 15.65
C VAL A 229 10.07 -0.11 16.62
N ARG A 230 9.16 -0.07 17.61
CA ARG A 230 9.22 0.90 18.72
C ARG A 230 10.46 0.71 19.57
N GLN A 231 10.77 -0.53 19.95
CA GLN A 231 11.99 -0.85 20.69
C GLN A 231 13.27 -0.51 19.89
N ALA A 232 13.21 -0.58 18.56
CA ALA A 232 14.27 -0.14 17.65
C ALA A 232 14.36 1.40 17.47
N GLY A 233 13.50 2.17 18.15
CA GLY A 233 13.49 3.64 18.13
C GLY A 233 12.79 4.24 16.90
N TYR A 234 11.81 3.54 16.31
CA TYR A 234 10.84 4.11 15.38
C TYR A 234 9.55 4.47 16.10
N SER A 235 8.64 5.16 15.41
CA SER A 235 7.43 5.68 16.04
C SER A 235 6.22 4.73 16.00
N GLY A 236 6.29 3.66 15.21
CA GLY A 236 5.23 2.64 15.07
C GLY A 236 5.29 1.94 13.72
N LEU A 237 4.29 1.11 13.44
CA LEU A 237 4.15 0.35 12.19
C LEU A 237 2.85 0.74 11.47
N LEU A 238 2.96 1.10 10.20
CA LEU A 238 1.81 1.28 9.31
C LEU A 238 1.77 0.15 8.28
N VAL A 239 0.66 -0.58 8.23
CA VAL A 239 0.39 -1.69 7.31
C VAL A 239 -0.57 -1.22 6.23
N ASN A 240 -0.10 -1.23 4.98
CA ASN A 240 -0.90 -0.88 3.81
C ASN A 240 -1.20 -2.14 3.00
N LEU A 241 -2.46 -2.54 2.91
CA LEU A 241 -2.89 -3.64 2.05
C LEU A 241 -3.74 -3.06 0.93
N ASP A 242 -3.34 -3.26 -0.32
CA ASP A 242 -4.13 -2.85 -1.49
C ASP A 242 -4.77 -4.08 -2.15
N GLU A 243 -5.65 -3.84 -3.13
CA GLU A 243 -6.30 -4.88 -3.92
C GLU A 243 -7.16 -5.85 -3.07
N MET A 244 -7.81 -5.32 -2.02
CA MET A 244 -8.70 -6.08 -1.13
C MET A 244 -9.88 -6.72 -1.86
N VAL A 245 -10.23 -6.23 -3.05
CA VAL A 245 -11.22 -6.83 -3.96
C VAL A 245 -10.91 -8.31 -4.29
N ASN A 246 -9.65 -8.75 -4.19
CA ASN A 246 -9.30 -10.15 -4.36
C ASN A 246 -9.97 -11.08 -3.32
N LEU A 247 -10.31 -10.57 -2.13
CA LEU A 247 -11.11 -11.34 -1.17
C LEU A 247 -12.56 -11.49 -1.64
N TYR A 248 -13.13 -10.44 -2.21
CA TYR A 248 -14.48 -10.47 -2.79
C TYR A 248 -14.59 -11.47 -3.95
N LYS A 249 -13.54 -11.57 -4.77
CA LYS A 249 -13.43 -12.51 -5.91
C LYS A 249 -13.30 -13.99 -5.50
N LEU A 250 -13.07 -14.32 -4.23
CA LEU A 250 -12.97 -15.72 -3.81
C LEU A 250 -14.29 -16.45 -4.06
N ASN A 251 -14.24 -17.62 -4.70
CA ASN A 251 -15.44 -18.43 -4.94
C ASN A 251 -16.03 -19.02 -3.65
N SER A 252 -15.18 -19.51 -2.75
CA SER A 252 -15.59 -20.13 -1.49
C SER A 252 -16.12 -19.11 -0.49
N SER A 253 -17.38 -19.27 -0.08
CA SER A 253 -18.00 -18.42 0.96
C SER A 253 -17.29 -18.56 2.29
N GLN A 254 -16.92 -19.78 2.69
CA GLN A 254 -16.21 -20.01 3.95
C GLN A 254 -14.85 -19.31 3.98
N ALA A 255 -14.13 -19.32 2.85
CA ALA A 255 -12.84 -18.61 2.74
C ALA A 255 -13.02 -17.09 2.85
N ARG A 256 -14.07 -16.52 2.23
CA ARG A 256 -14.42 -15.09 2.39
C ARG A 256 -14.71 -14.77 3.85
N THR A 257 -15.62 -15.51 4.48
CA THR A 257 -16.00 -15.33 5.89
C THR A 257 -14.79 -15.38 6.82
N SER A 258 -13.89 -16.35 6.65
CA SER A 258 -12.68 -16.45 7.50
C SER A 258 -11.75 -15.24 7.34
N ASN A 259 -11.64 -14.68 6.14
CA ASN A 259 -10.87 -13.45 5.92
C ASN A 259 -11.57 -12.23 6.54
N TYR A 260 -12.91 -12.17 6.46
CA TYR A 260 -13.71 -11.10 7.04
C TYR A 260 -13.68 -11.13 8.57
N GLU A 261 -13.70 -12.31 9.19
CA GLU A 261 -13.48 -12.49 10.62
C GLU A 261 -12.10 -11.99 11.05
N GLN A 262 -11.07 -12.26 10.25
CA GLN A 262 -9.73 -11.75 10.54
C GLN A 262 -9.64 -10.21 10.39
N ILE A 263 -10.34 -9.61 9.42
CA ILE A 263 -10.47 -8.14 9.31
C ILE A 263 -11.22 -7.59 10.53
N LEU A 264 -12.30 -8.24 10.96
CA LEU A 264 -13.06 -7.85 12.14
C LEU A 264 -12.20 -7.91 13.41
N ARG A 265 -11.37 -8.95 13.56
CA ARG A 265 -10.41 -9.08 14.67
C ARG A 265 -9.44 -7.89 14.69
N ILE A 266 -8.87 -7.53 13.53
CA ILE A 266 -7.98 -6.37 13.41
C ILE A 266 -8.71 -5.07 13.79
N LEU A 267 -9.91 -4.86 13.23
CA LEU A 267 -10.73 -3.68 13.50
C LEU A 267 -11.04 -3.55 15.00
N ASN A 268 -11.50 -4.63 15.64
CA ASN A 268 -11.86 -4.63 17.05
C ASN A 268 -10.66 -4.33 17.95
N ASP A 269 -9.51 -4.97 17.70
CA ASP A 269 -8.28 -4.69 18.46
C ASP A 269 -7.84 -3.23 18.30
N CYS A 270 -7.98 -2.68 17.09
CA CYS A 270 -7.67 -1.27 16.83
C CYS A 270 -8.65 -0.30 17.54
N LEU A 271 -9.93 -0.64 17.63
CA LEU A 271 -10.93 0.18 18.33
C LEU A 271 -10.82 0.07 19.85
N GLN A 272 -10.38 -1.08 20.36
CA GLN A 272 -10.20 -1.32 21.80
C GLN A 272 -8.84 -0.87 22.33
N GLY A 273 -7.90 -0.52 21.45
CA GLY A 273 -6.57 -0.03 21.82
C GLY A 273 -5.56 -1.12 22.18
N SER A 274 -5.83 -2.38 21.83
CA SER A 274 -4.91 -3.50 22.07
C SER A 274 -3.86 -3.69 20.97
N ALA A 275 -4.01 -2.99 19.83
CA ALA A 275 -3.07 -2.98 18.72
C ALA A 275 -2.07 -1.82 18.82
N GLU A 276 -1.28 -1.78 19.89
CA GLU A 276 -0.38 -0.66 20.19
C GLU A 276 0.60 -0.34 19.05
N HIS A 277 0.73 0.97 18.78
CA HIS A 277 1.62 1.51 17.75
C HIS A 277 1.43 0.90 16.35
N LEU A 278 0.21 0.45 16.03
CA LEU A 278 -0.11 -0.25 14.78
C LEU A 278 -1.27 0.44 14.04
N GLY A 279 -1.02 0.81 12.78
CA GLY A 279 -2.02 1.35 11.87
C GLY A 279 -2.28 0.41 10.69
N PHE A 280 -3.53 0.27 10.26
CA PHE A 280 -3.93 -0.46 9.06
C PHE A 280 -4.66 0.46 8.07
N LEU A 281 -4.22 0.43 6.81
CA LEU A 281 -4.89 1.04 5.67
C LEU A 281 -5.20 -0.04 4.64
N LEU A 282 -6.48 -0.31 4.38
CA LEU A 282 -6.92 -1.36 3.46
C LEU A 282 -7.62 -0.74 2.24
N GLY A 283 -6.98 -0.82 1.07
CA GLY A 283 -7.50 -0.34 -0.22
C GLY A 283 -8.46 -1.33 -0.85
N GLY A 284 -9.72 -0.92 -1.06
CA GLY A 284 -10.76 -1.78 -1.62
C GLY A 284 -11.67 -1.06 -2.61
N THR A 285 -12.53 -1.82 -3.29
CA THR A 285 -13.55 -1.26 -4.19
C THR A 285 -14.89 -1.10 -3.46
N PRO A 286 -15.84 -0.30 -4.01
CA PRO A 286 -17.17 -0.18 -3.43
C PRO A 286 -17.89 -1.52 -3.32
N GLU A 287 -17.73 -2.44 -4.28
CA GLU A 287 -18.36 -3.78 -4.23
C GLU A 287 -17.79 -4.62 -3.09
N PHE A 288 -16.48 -4.54 -2.86
CA PHE A 288 -15.84 -5.21 -1.73
C PHE A 288 -16.43 -4.76 -0.39
N LEU A 289 -16.79 -3.48 -0.24
CA LEU A 289 -17.41 -2.97 0.99
C LEU A 289 -18.92 -3.26 1.04
N LEU A 290 -19.66 -2.76 0.04
CA LEU A 290 -21.10 -2.51 0.11
C LEU A 290 -21.97 -3.67 -0.34
N ASP A 291 -21.43 -4.64 -1.10
CA ASP A 291 -22.24 -5.77 -1.59
C ASP A 291 -22.78 -6.60 -0.39
N PRO A 292 -24.12 -6.71 -0.23
CA PRO A 292 -24.74 -7.36 0.93
C PRO A 292 -24.68 -8.89 0.88
N ARG A 293 -24.24 -9.49 -0.23
CA ARG A 293 -24.14 -10.94 -0.43
C ARG A 293 -22.70 -11.43 -0.36
N LYS A 294 -21.76 -10.65 -0.91
CA LYS A 294 -20.36 -11.07 -1.05
C LYS A 294 -19.36 -10.10 -0.41
N GLY A 295 -19.67 -8.82 -0.31
CA GLY A 295 -18.80 -7.80 0.30
C GLY A 295 -18.72 -7.91 1.82
N LEU A 296 -18.00 -6.99 2.46
CA LEU A 296 -17.88 -6.92 3.92
C LEU A 296 -19.24 -6.72 4.59
N TYR A 297 -20.17 -6.01 3.93
CA TYR A 297 -21.54 -5.80 4.43
C TYR A 297 -22.40 -7.08 4.42
N SER A 298 -21.93 -8.17 3.78
CA SER A 298 -22.56 -9.48 3.95
C SER A 298 -22.33 -10.10 5.34
N TYR A 299 -21.38 -9.55 6.11
CA TYR A 299 -21.11 -9.95 7.48
C TYR A 299 -21.56 -8.87 8.47
N GLU A 300 -22.67 -9.11 9.15
CA GLU A 300 -23.38 -8.14 10.01
C GLU A 300 -22.48 -7.49 11.07
N ALA A 301 -21.55 -8.25 11.66
CA ALA A 301 -20.62 -7.75 12.66
C ALA A 301 -19.64 -6.71 12.09
N LEU A 302 -19.24 -6.83 10.82
CA LEU A 302 -18.46 -5.78 10.14
C LEU A 302 -19.36 -4.63 9.68
N GLN A 303 -20.52 -4.94 9.12
CA GLN A 303 -21.47 -3.92 8.66
C GLN A 303 -21.79 -2.92 9.77
N SER A 304 -22.12 -3.41 10.97
CA SER A 304 -22.45 -2.54 12.12
C SER A 304 -21.30 -1.63 12.57
N ARG A 305 -20.03 -2.02 12.33
CA ARG A 305 -18.84 -1.24 12.68
C ARG A 305 -18.37 -0.31 11.57
N LEU A 306 -18.73 -0.60 10.33
CA LEU A 306 -18.32 0.13 9.12
C LEU A 306 -19.44 0.97 8.50
N ALA A 307 -20.66 0.88 9.04
CA ALA A 307 -21.79 1.67 8.58
C ALA A 307 -21.51 3.16 8.78
N GLU A 308 -21.91 3.96 7.79
CA GLU A 308 -21.76 5.39 7.85
C GLU A 308 -22.57 6.01 8.99
N ASN A 309 -22.10 7.16 9.45
CA ASN A 309 -22.76 7.93 10.47
C ASN A 309 -24.12 8.44 9.97
N SER A 310 -25.20 8.03 10.65
CA SER A 310 -26.58 8.42 10.29
C SER A 310 -26.80 9.94 10.25
N PHE A 311 -26.07 10.73 11.04
CA PHE A 311 -26.15 12.20 10.99
C PHE A 311 -25.45 12.78 9.77
N ALA A 312 -24.32 12.20 9.37
CA ALA A 312 -23.61 12.58 8.16
C ALA A 312 -24.49 12.33 6.93
N GLN A 313 -25.15 11.16 6.87
CA GLN A 313 -26.11 10.83 5.81
C GLN A 313 -27.27 11.83 5.73
N ARG A 314 -27.84 12.25 6.87
CA ARG A 314 -28.98 13.20 6.90
C ARG A 314 -28.59 14.63 6.52
N THR A 315 -27.34 15.01 6.75
CA THR A 315 -26.84 16.38 6.51
C THR A 315 -26.11 16.53 5.17
N GLY A 316 -25.84 15.42 4.47
CA GLY A 316 -25.05 15.42 3.23
C GLY A 316 -23.57 15.77 3.45
N LEU A 317 -23.09 15.74 4.70
CA LEU A 317 -21.70 15.99 5.06
C LEU A 317 -20.90 14.69 5.06
N VAL A 318 -19.62 14.76 4.70
CA VAL A 318 -18.71 13.60 4.73
C VAL A 318 -18.08 13.48 6.12
N ASP A 319 -18.25 12.32 6.76
CA ASP A 319 -17.63 11.99 8.04
C ASP A 319 -16.24 11.38 7.83
N TYR A 320 -15.21 12.24 7.83
CA TYR A 320 -13.81 11.82 7.71
C TYR A 320 -13.27 11.10 8.96
N SER A 321 -14.04 10.97 10.04
CA SER A 321 -13.67 10.17 11.22
C SER A 321 -14.07 8.70 11.11
N SER A 322 -14.94 8.36 10.13
CA SER A 322 -15.41 6.99 9.87
C SER A 322 -14.27 6.03 9.53
N PRO A 323 -14.30 4.76 9.99
CA PRO A 323 -13.35 3.74 9.54
C PRO A 323 -13.31 3.58 8.02
N SER A 324 -14.40 3.84 7.29
CA SER A 324 -14.41 3.87 5.83
C SER A 324 -14.19 5.30 5.30
N LEU A 325 -13.22 5.43 4.39
CA LEU A 325 -12.91 6.66 3.69
C LEU A 325 -13.13 6.45 2.19
N HIS A 326 -14.09 7.17 1.63
CA HIS A 326 -14.48 7.02 0.23
C HIS A 326 -13.71 8.02 -0.64
N LEU A 327 -12.96 7.52 -1.62
CA LEU A 327 -12.22 8.30 -2.60
C LEU A 327 -13.04 8.42 -3.87
N ASN A 328 -13.38 9.67 -4.20
CA ASN A 328 -13.98 9.99 -5.49
C ASN A 328 -12.91 9.95 -6.60
N ASN A 329 -13.38 9.69 -7.82
CA ASN A 329 -12.60 9.91 -9.03
C ASN A 329 -12.20 11.39 -9.14
N LEU A 330 -11.12 11.68 -9.86
CA LEU A 330 -10.69 13.06 -10.07
C LEU A 330 -11.76 13.84 -10.82
N THR A 331 -11.91 15.13 -10.52
CA THR A 331 -12.69 16.01 -11.38
C THR A 331 -11.85 16.48 -12.59
N PRO A 332 -12.49 16.98 -13.67
CA PRO A 332 -11.77 17.63 -14.77
C PRO A 332 -10.79 18.72 -14.30
N GLU A 333 -11.18 19.51 -13.31
CA GLU A 333 -10.36 20.57 -12.72
C GLU A 333 -9.15 19.99 -11.97
N GLU A 334 -9.34 18.93 -11.19
CA GLU A 334 -8.26 18.25 -10.49
C GLU A 334 -7.27 17.61 -11.47
N LEU A 335 -7.76 17.04 -12.57
CA LEU A 335 -6.90 16.50 -13.63
C LEU A 335 -6.12 17.61 -14.35
N TYR A 336 -6.75 18.77 -14.60
CA TYR A 336 -6.04 19.92 -15.15
C TYR A 336 -4.90 20.39 -14.24
N ILE A 337 -5.14 20.46 -12.92
CA ILE A 337 -4.08 20.76 -11.94
C ILE A 337 -2.99 19.69 -11.97
N LEU A 338 -3.37 18.41 -12.14
CA LEU A 338 -2.40 17.32 -12.27
C LEU A 338 -1.52 17.51 -13.51
N LEU A 339 -2.08 17.85 -14.67
CA LEU A 339 -1.29 18.13 -15.88
C LEU A 339 -0.35 19.33 -15.68
N LYS A 340 -0.79 20.38 -14.98
CA LYS A 340 0.09 21.49 -14.58
C LYS A 340 1.27 21.03 -13.74
N ASN A 341 1.00 20.19 -12.73
CA ASN A 341 2.02 19.62 -11.86
C ASN A 341 2.99 18.73 -12.65
N LEU A 342 2.48 17.90 -13.57
CA LEU A 342 3.30 17.04 -14.42
C LEU A 342 4.20 17.85 -15.35
N ARG A 343 3.68 18.89 -16.00
CA ARG A 343 4.49 19.83 -16.79
C ARG A 343 5.58 20.49 -15.93
N HIS A 344 5.23 20.90 -14.71
CA HIS A 344 6.20 21.49 -13.78
C HIS A 344 7.30 20.51 -13.37
N VAL A 345 6.93 19.26 -13.07
CA VAL A 345 7.89 18.18 -12.79
C VAL A 345 8.79 17.94 -14.00
N PHE A 346 8.22 17.84 -15.20
CA PHE A 346 8.96 17.64 -16.44
C PHE A 346 10.05 18.71 -16.64
N ALA A 347 9.70 19.96 -16.34
CA ALA A 347 10.61 21.10 -16.38
C ALA A 347 11.54 21.24 -15.16
N SER A 348 11.69 20.18 -14.34
CA SER A 348 12.52 20.19 -13.11
C SER A 348 12.16 21.30 -12.10
N GLY A 349 10.92 21.76 -12.14
CA GLY A 349 10.43 22.86 -11.32
C GLY A 349 10.73 24.25 -11.87
N ASP A 350 11.24 24.38 -13.10
CA ASP A 350 11.57 25.67 -13.73
C ASP A 350 10.47 26.11 -14.72
N PRO A 351 9.69 27.17 -14.41
CA PRO A 351 8.64 27.66 -15.30
C PRO A 351 9.12 28.09 -16.69
N GLU A 352 10.37 28.58 -16.80
CA GLU A 352 10.95 29.01 -18.08
C GLU A 352 11.31 27.83 -18.99
N ALA A 353 11.38 26.62 -18.44
CA ALA A 353 11.68 25.39 -19.17
C ALA A 353 10.40 24.62 -19.58
N TYR A 354 9.22 25.24 -19.49
CA TYR A 354 7.96 24.62 -19.93
C TYR A 354 7.93 24.44 -21.44
N LEU A 355 7.72 23.20 -21.88
CA LEU A 355 7.61 22.87 -23.31
C LEU A 355 6.28 23.31 -23.92
N VAL A 356 5.24 23.49 -23.11
CA VAL A 356 3.89 23.83 -23.57
C VAL A 356 3.21 24.85 -22.64
N PRO A 357 2.44 25.79 -23.17
CA PRO A 357 1.73 26.79 -22.37
C PRO A 357 0.40 26.22 -21.81
N ASP A 358 -0.34 27.00 -21.02
CA ASP A 358 -1.59 26.53 -20.39
C ASP A 358 -2.68 26.19 -21.41
N GLU A 359 -2.69 26.84 -22.57
CA GLU A 359 -3.61 26.59 -23.67
C GLU A 359 -3.48 25.16 -24.20
N ALA A 360 -2.26 24.62 -24.23
CA ALA A 360 -2.01 23.25 -24.67
C ALA A 360 -2.63 22.22 -23.72
N LEU A 361 -2.66 22.50 -22.42
CA LEU A 361 -3.28 21.62 -21.43
C LEU A 361 -4.80 21.56 -21.64
N HIS A 362 -5.43 22.71 -21.90
CA HIS A 362 -6.87 22.76 -22.21
C HIS A 362 -7.18 22.03 -23.52
N ALA A 363 -6.41 22.28 -24.59
CA ALA A 363 -6.58 21.61 -25.87
C ALA A 363 -6.42 20.09 -25.74
N PHE A 364 -5.42 19.64 -24.98
CA PHE A 364 -5.20 18.22 -24.71
C PHE A 364 -6.38 17.58 -23.95
N LEU A 365 -6.88 18.23 -22.89
CA LEU A 365 -8.05 17.73 -22.15
C LEU A 365 -9.31 17.71 -23.00
N GLN A 366 -9.51 18.73 -23.85
CA GLN A 366 -10.63 18.77 -24.79
C GLN A 366 -10.55 17.61 -25.79
N HIS A 367 -9.36 17.34 -26.35
CA HIS A 367 -9.13 16.19 -27.21
C HIS A 367 -9.48 14.88 -26.49
N CYS A 368 -8.95 14.66 -25.28
CA CYS A 368 -9.28 13.47 -24.47
C CYS A 368 -10.79 13.33 -24.23
N SER A 369 -11.47 14.43 -23.90
CA SER A 369 -12.92 14.44 -23.68
C SER A 369 -13.71 14.04 -24.93
N LEU A 370 -13.26 14.44 -26.12
CA LEU A 370 -13.90 14.08 -27.38
C LEU A 370 -13.60 12.63 -27.79
N THR A 371 -12.42 12.12 -27.48
CA THR A 371 -11.98 10.77 -27.87
C THR A 371 -12.53 9.68 -26.94
N ILE A 372 -12.44 9.86 -25.62
CA ILE A 372 -12.77 8.81 -24.64
C ILE A 372 -13.90 9.17 -23.66
N GLY A 373 -14.52 10.35 -23.81
CA GLY A 373 -15.58 10.82 -22.90
C GLY A 373 -15.09 10.91 -21.46
N ASP A 374 -15.97 10.77 -20.48
CA ASP A 374 -15.63 10.88 -19.03
C ASP A 374 -14.48 9.98 -18.53
N ALA A 375 -14.09 8.95 -19.30
CA ALA A 375 -12.99 8.07 -18.94
C ALA A 375 -11.67 8.83 -18.71
N TYR A 376 -11.45 9.97 -19.38
CA TYR A 376 -10.17 10.70 -19.29
C TYR A 376 -9.83 11.17 -17.86
N PHE A 377 -10.84 11.41 -17.01
CA PHE A 377 -10.67 11.80 -15.62
C PHE A 377 -11.03 10.70 -14.62
N ARG A 378 -11.91 9.75 -14.97
CA ARG A 378 -12.27 8.63 -14.09
C ARG A 378 -11.17 7.56 -14.01
N THR A 379 -10.52 7.27 -15.13
CA THR A 379 -9.39 6.33 -15.24
C THR A 379 -8.19 7.04 -15.87
N PRO A 380 -7.57 8.01 -15.17
CA PRO A 380 -6.66 8.99 -15.77
C PRO A 380 -5.30 8.43 -16.19
N ARG A 381 -5.02 7.13 -15.98
CA ARG A 381 -3.70 6.51 -16.24
C ARG A 381 -3.25 6.70 -17.68
N ASN A 382 -4.12 6.37 -18.64
CA ASN A 382 -3.80 6.50 -20.07
C ASN A 382 -3.68 7.97 -20.50
N THR A 383 -4.53 8.85 -19.96
CA THR A 383 -4.45 10.30 -20.17
C THR A 383 -3.10 10.87 -19.71
N ILE A 384 -2.64 10.48 -18.50
CA ILE A 384 -1.35 10.91 -17.93
C ILE A 384 -0.20 10.39 -18.77
N LYS A 385 -0.23 9.11 -19.18
CA LYS A 385 0.79 8.49 -20.01
C LYS A 385 0.92 9.22 -21.35
N ALA A 386 -0.20 9.40 -22.05
CA ALA A 386 -0.24 10.08 -23.34
C ALA A 386 0.30 11.52 -23.25
N PHE A 387 -0.04 12.25 -22.18
CA PHE A 387 0.49 13.59 -21.94
C PHE A 387 2.01 13.60 -21.75
N LEU A 388 2.55 12.68 -20.94
CA LEU A 388 4.01 12.57 -20.72
C LEU A 388 4.75 12.11 -21.97
N ASP A 389 4.14 11.26 -22.81
CA ASP A 389 4.67 10.86 -24.10
C ASP A 389 4.72 12.04 -25.07
N MET A 390 3.67 12.87 -25.12
CA MET A 390 3.67 14.12 -25.88
C MET A 390 4.80 15.06 -25.44
N LEU A 391 4.96 15.28 -24.13
CA LEU A 391 6.05 16.12 -23.60
C LEU A 391 7.43 15.55 -23.94
N SER A 392 7.60 14.22 -23.85
CA SER A 392 8.85 13.55 -24.22
C SER A 392 9.18 13.73 -25.70
N LEU A 393 8.17 13.70 -26.58
CA LEU A 393 8.34 13.90 -28.02
C LEU A 393 8.76 15.34 -28.34
N LEU A 394 8.12 16.32 -27.68
CA LEU A 394 8.46 17.74 -27.82
C LEU A 394 9.88 18.06 -27.31
N GLU A 395 10.30 17.46 -26.19
CA GLU A 395 11.66 17.63 -25.67
C GLU A 395 12.73 17.13 -26.66
N GLN A 396 12.45 16.01 -27.33
CA GLN A 396 13.35 15.43 -28.34
C GLN A 396 13.35 16.18 -29.67
N ASN A 397 12.27 16.92 -29.97
CA ASN A 397 12.05 17.57 -31.26
C ASN A 397 11.57 19.02 -31.08
N PRO A 398 12.47 19.97 -30.74
CA PRO A 398 12.11 21.36 -30.45
C PRO A 398 11.43 22.11 -31.62
N GLN A 399 11.53 21.58 -32.84
CA GLN A 399 10.90 22.12 -34.05
C GLN A 399 9.42 21.77 -34.19
N LEU A 400 8.90 20.81 -33.40
CA LEU A 400 7.49 20.41 -33.47
C LEU A 400 6.61 21.42 -32.72
N ASP A 401 5.47 21.75 -33.32
CA ASP A 401 4.43 22.53 -32.67
C ASP A 401 3.44 21.60 -31.94
N TRP A 402 3.11 21.96 -30.70
CA TRP A 402 2.19 21.18 -29.88
C TRP A 402 0.77 21.16 -30.46
N ASN A 403 0.34 22.23 -31.16
CA ASN A 403 -1.02 22.29 -31.74
C ASN A 403 -1.29 21.13 -32.69
N GLY A 404 -0.30 20.79 -33.53
CA GLY A 404 -0.43 19.70 -34.50
C GLY A 404 -0.37 18.31 -33.85
N LEU A 405 0.30 18.19 -32.69
CA LEU A 405 0.46 16.91 -32.01
C LEU A 405 -0.80 16.48 -31.26
N VAL A 406 -1.50 17.40 -30.59
CA VAL A 406 -2.67 17.07 -29.76
C VAL A 406 -3.71 16.25 -30.54
N GLY A 407 -4.02 16.65 -31.77
CA GLY A 407 -5.01 15.94 -32.60
C GLY A 407 -4.55 14.56 -33.11
N THR A 408 -3.25 14.25 -33.03
CA THR A 408 -2.68 12.96 -33.44
C THR A 408 -2.48 11.99 -32.28
N VAL A 409 -2.74 12.43 -31.04
CA VAL A 409 -2.58 11.56 -29.86
C VAL A 409 -3.71 10.54 -29.84
N GLU A 410 -3.36 9.27 -30.06
CA GLU A 410 -4.27 8.14 -29.85
C GLU A 410 -4.36 7.82 -28.36
N ILE A 411 -5.58 7.79 -27.82
CA ILE A 411 -5.84 7.50 -26.41
C ILE A 411 -6.93 6.44 -26.33
N GLU A 412 -6.58 5.31 -25.73
CA GLU A 412 -7.50 4.21 -25.45
C GLU A 412 -8.07 4.33 -24.02
N LYS A 413 -9.28 3.81 -23.83
CA LYS A 413 -9.91 3.74 -22.51
C LYS A 413 -9.14 2.75 -21.64
N ASP A 414 -8.80 3.16 -20.41
CA ASP A 414 -8.25 2.25 -19.40
C ASP A 414 -9.40 1.50 -18.74
N LEU A 415 -9.54 0.22 -19.10
CA LEU A 415 -10.53 -0.70 -18.54
C LEU A 415 -9.86 -1.58 -17.47
N PRO A 416 -10.59 -1.97 -16.41
CA PRO A 416 -10.06 -2.95 -15.46
C PRO A 416 -9.67 -4.24 -16.18
N SER A 417 -8.54 -4.85 -15.81
CA SER A 417 -8.02 -6.07 -16.45
C SER A 417 -8.95 -7.28 -16.38
N ASP A 418 -10.00 -7.23 -15.57
CA ASP A 418 -11.03 -8.28 -15.48
C ASP A 418 -12.20 -8.09 -16.47
N PHE A 419 -12.17 -7.04 -17.29
CA PHE A 419 -13.11 -6.77 -18.39
C PHE A 419 -12.55 -7.24 -19.75
N GLU A 420 -11.86 -8.39 -19.80
CA GLU A 420 -11.89 -9.16 -21.04
C GLU A 420 -13.33 -9.63 -21.22
N GLU A 421 -14.07 -8.90 -22.06
CA GLU A 421 -15.46 -9.17 -22.38
C GLU A 421 -15.62 -10.63 -22.80
N ALA A 422 -16.53 -11.32 -22.13
CA ALA A 422 -17.26 -12.39 -22.78
C ALA A 422 -17.98 -11.73 -23.96
N GLU A 423 -17.37 -11.77 -25.16
CA GLU A 423 -18.07 -11.43 -26.38
C GLU A 423 -19.34 -12.28 -26.43
N GLU A 424 -20.48 -11.60 -26.35
CA GLU A 424 -21.78 -12.13 -26.74
C GLU A 424 -21.68 -12.50 -28.23
N GLY A 425 -21.35 -13.76 -28.51
CA GLY A 425 -21.57 -14.37 -29.80
C GLY A 425 -23.07 -14.43 -30.07
N SER A 426 -23.62 -13.38 -30.68
CA SER A 426 -24.96 -13.41 -31.28
C SER A 426 -24.86 -13.63 -32.79
N ASP A 427 -25.42 -14.77 -33.19
CA ASP A 427 -26.06 -15.13 -34.45
C ASP A 427 -25.34 -14.90 -35.80
N GLY A 428 -24.85 -16.03 -36.34
CA GLY A 428 -24.92 -16.34 -37.77
C GLY A 428 -25.66 -17.66 -37.97
N ALA A 429 -26.94 -17.58 -38.30
CA ALA A 429 -27.75 -18.72 -38.76
C ALA A 429 -27.33 -19.15 -40.18
N ASP A 430 -27.11 -20.45 -40.37
CA ASP A 430 -27.70 -21.35 -41.39
C ASP A 430 -26.76 -22.52 -41.74
N GLY A 431 -27.29 -23.74 -41.74
CA GLY A 431 -26.65 -24.90 -42.39
C GLY A 431 -26.90 -26.28 -41.78
N ASP A 432 -28.05 -26.86 -42.10
CA ASP A 432 -28.31 -28.30 -42.30
C ASP A 432 -28.23 -29.34 -41.15
N LEU A 433 -29.43 -29.75 -40.72
CA LEU A 433 -30.01 -31.10 -40.84
C LEU A 433 -29.07 -32.34 -40.72
N ALA A 434 -29.25 -33.11 -39.65
CA ALA A 434 -29.94 -34.42 -39.67
C ALA A 434 -29.35 -35.48 -38.70
N ASN A 435 -30.27 -36.10 -37.95
CA ASN A 435 -30.25 -37.42 -37.30
C ASN A 435 -29.20 -37.72 -36.23
N PHE A 436 -29.63 -38.02 -34.99
CA PHE A 436 -30.18 -39.32 -34.59
C PHE A 436 -30.69 -39.28 -33.13
N THR A 437 -31.87 -39.85 -32.90
CA THR A 437 -32.30 -40.56 -31.68
C THR A 437 -32.57 -42.00 -32.13
N LEU A 438 -32.25 -43.08 -31.41
CA LEU A 438 -32.31 -43.41 -29.98
C LEU A 438 -31.03 -44.12 -29.53
#